data_AF-A0A353KZ31-F1
#
_entry.id   AF-A0A353KZ31-F1
#
_cell.length_a   1.000
_cell.length_b   1.000
_cell.length_c   1.000
_cell.angle_alpha   90.00
_cell.angle_beta   90.00
_cell.angle_gamma   90.00
#
_symmetry.space_group_name_H-M   'P 1'
#
loop_
_entity.id
_entity.type
_entity.pdbx_description
1 polymer ?
#
loop_
_entity_poly.entity_id
_entity_poly.type
_entity_poly.pdbx_seq_one_letter_code
_entity_poly.pdbx_strand_id
1 'polypeptide(L)'
;SIWSEFTLDNEKSNNTISKQFIIGLKTFYNASLLLTAYILYHKKLGNPINLQNITISDVFTIDNNYVVNRKSKILSLLDRKTGVSTSNASKEIRVLINDLKKINNPKKYTRGKFELSYMISCLNMTPDILNIGKIKGEKKYKCCVSISNGNAIQILAPRIKQPKEMKEFLDRNIK
;
A
#
# COMPACT_ATOMS: atom_id res chain seq x y z
N SER A 1 3.52 -2.68 -16.85
CA SER A 1 3.14 -2.33 -15.45
C SER A 1 1.63 -2.20 -15.42
N ILE A 2 0.92 -2.61 -14.37
CA ILE A 2 -0.57 -2.62 -14.28
C ILE A 2 -1.19 -1.21 -14.51
N TRP A 3 -0.38 -0.16 -14.50
CA TRP A 3 -0.81 1.23 -14.60
C TRP A 3 -0.81 1.80 -16.03
N SER A 4 -0.48 1.03 -17.06
CA SER A 4 -0.55 1.50 -18.46
C SER A 4 -1.98 1.62 -19.00
N GLU A 5 -2.99 1.16 -18.26
CA GLU A 5 -4.39 1.09 -18.73
C GLU A 5 -5.33 2.12 -18.06
N PHE A 6 -4.82 2.98 -17.16
CA PHE A 6 -5.58 4.11 -16.62
C PHE A 6 -5.36 5.38 -17.46
N THR A 7 -5.85 5.39 -18.69
CA THR A 7 -5.87 6.57 -19.56
C THR A 7 -7.17 7.35 -19.36
N LEU A 8 -7.18 8.30 -18.42
CA LEU A 8 -8.07 9.46 -18.50
C LEU A 8 -7.53 10.41 -19.58
N ASP A 9 -8.41 11.14 -20.28
CA ASP A 9 -8.15 12.03 -21.43
C ASP A 9 -7.15 13.19 -21.24
N ASN A 10 -6.32 13.19 -20.18
CA ASN A 10 -5.37 14.26 -19.90
C ASN A 10 -4.03 13.70 -19.37
N GLU A 11 -3.08 13.47 -20.29
CA GLU A 11 -1.78 12.84 -20.02
C GLU A 11 -1.00 13.50 -18.86
N LYS A 12 -1.10 14.83 -18.70
CA LYS A 12 -0.43 15.57 -17.63
C LYS A 12 -0.98 15.24 -16.23
N SER A 13 -2.31 15.13 -16.10
CA SER A 13 -2.96 14.80 -14.82
C SER A 13 -2.66 13.34 -14.42
N ASN A 14 -2.67 12.42 -15.39
CA ASN A 14 -2.31 11.02 -15.16
C ASN A 14 -0.86 10.88 -14.70
N ASN A 15 0.05 11.64 -15.29
CA ASN A 15 1.47 11.59 -14.94
C ASN A 15 1.70 12.12 -13.50
N THR A 16 1.00 13.18 -13.09
CA THR A 16 1.10 13.73 -11.73
C THR A 16 0.55 12.77 -10.68
N ILE A 17 -0.65 12.21 -10.88
CA ILE A 17 -1.25 11.24 -9.94
C ILE A 17 -0.39 9.99 -9.85
N SER A 18 0.11 9.49 -10.98
CA SER A 18 1.00 8.32 -11.01
C SER A 18 2.29 8.58 -10.22
N LYS A 19 2.90 9.77 -10.38
CA LYS A 19 4.08 10.18 -9.60
C LYS A 19 3.78 10.28 -8.10
N GLN A 20 2.68 10.92 -7.72
CA GLN A 20 2.24 11.01 -6.33
C GLN A 20 2.01 9.63 -5.74
N PHE A 21 1.34 8.73 -6.47
CA PHE A 21 1.11 7.37 -6.02
C PHE A 21 2.41 6.58 -5.84
N ILE A 22 3.38 6.70 -6.75
CA ILE A 22 4.69 6.05 -6.62
C ILE A 22 5.43 6.56 -5.37
N ILE A 23 5.39 7.87 -5.12
CA ILE A 23 5.98 8.47 -3.91
C ILE A 23 5.24 7.95 -2.66
N GLY A 24 3.92 8.02 -2.66
CA GLY A 24 3.07 7.51 -1.60
C GLY A 24 3.34 6.05 -1.28
N LEU A 25 3.46 5.20 -2.30
CA LEU A 25 3.74 3.77 -2.14
C LEU A 25 5.11 3.52 -1.49
N LYS A 26 6.13 4.33 -1.81
CA LYS A 26 7.43 4.26 -1.10
C LYS A 26 7.28 4.64 0.36
N THR A 27 6.51 5.68 0.68
CA THR A 27 6.26 6.09 2.07
C THR A 27 5.47 5.03 2.84
N PHE A 28 4.51 4.37 2.19
CA PHE A 28 3.77 3.23 2.73
C PHE A 28 4.70 2.07 3.10
N TYR A 29 5.61 1.67 2.21
CA TYR A 29 6.57 0.60 2.52
C TYR A 29 7.49 0.95 3.68
N ASN A 30 7.97 2.20 3.73
CA ASN A 30 8.76 2.68 4.86
C ASN A 30 7.99 2.67 6.18
N ALA A 31 6.71 3.03 6.15
CA ALA A 31 5.84 2.99 7.33
C ALA A 31 5.54 1.55 7.77
N SER A 32 5.37 0.64 6.80
CA SER A 32 5.10 -0.80 7.02
C SER A 32 6.24 -1.54 7.71
N LEU A 33 7.49 -1.07 7.61
CA LEU A 33 8.64 -1.64 8.31
C LEU A 33 8.39 -1.79 9.82
N LEU A 34 7.80 -0.77 10.45
CA LEU A 34 7.52 -0.76 11.88
C LEU A 34 6.48 -1.81 12.25
N LEU A 35 5.42 -1.93 11.44
CA LEU A 35 4.37 -2.92 11.63
C LEU A 35 4.89 -4.34 11.44
N THR A 36 5.70 -4.58 10.41
CA THR A 36 6.31 -5.90 10.18
C THR A 36 7.33 -6.24 11.28
N ALA A 37 8.16 -5.29 11.71
CA ALA A 37 9.10 -5.50 12.81
C ALA A 37 8.40 -5.85 14.12
N TYR A 38 7.28 -5.17 14.44
CA TYR A 38 6.42 -5.49 15.57
C TYR A 38 5.89 -6.94 15.51
N ILE A 39 5.37 -7.35 14.34
CA ILE A 39 4.89 -8.72 14.11
C ILE A 39 6.01 -9.74 14.30
N LEU A 40 7.19 -9.48 13.74
CA LEU A 40 8.34 -10.38 13.82
C LEU A 40 8.89 -10.49 15.25
N TYR A 41 8.90 -9.39 16.01
CA TYR A 41 9.32 -9.38 17.41
C TYR A 41 8.49 -10.37 18.23
N HIS A 42 7.17 -10.23 18.19
CA HIS A 42 6.27 -11.11 18.95
C HIS A 42 6.31 -12.56 18.44
N LYS A 43 6.47 -12.76 17.13
CA LYS A 43 6.67 -14.10 16.56
C LYS A 43 7.95 -14.77 17.10
N LYS A 44 9.05 -14.02 17.25
CA LYS A 44 10.31 -14.54 17.83
C LYS A 44 10.18 -14.92 19.30
N LEU A 45 9.31 -14.24 20.05
CA LEU A 45 9.01 -14.56 21.44
C LEU A 45 8.03 -15.74 21.61
N GLY A 46 7.61 -16.39 20.52
CA GLY A 46 6.62 -17.47 20.59
C GLY A 46 5.20 -17.00 20.90
N ASN A 47 4.92 -15.70 20.80
CA ASN A 47 3.60 -15.13 21.05
C ASN A 47 3.00 -14.53 19.77
N PRO A 48 2.41 -15.35 18.87
CA PRO A 48 1.86 -14.86 17.62
C PRO A 48 0.65 -13.95 17.86
N ILE A 49 0.78 -12.68 17.50
CA ILE A 49 -0.27 -11.67 17.65
C ILE A 49 -1.44 -11.87 16.67
N ASN A 50 -2.67 -11.62 17.14
CA ASN A 50 -3.84 -11.57 16.28
C ASN A 50 -3.89 -10.23 15.51
N LEU A 51 -3.81 -10.31 14.19
CA LEU A 51 -3.76 -9.16 13.28
C LEU A 51 -5.10 -8.83 12.62
N GLN A 52 -6.17 -9.55 12.97
CA GLN A 52 -7.49 -9.31 12.39
C GLN A 52 -8.01 -7.90 12.72
N ASN A 53 -7.77 -7.45 13.96
CA ASN A 53 -8.27 -6.18 14.50
C ASN A 53 -7.43 -4.95 14.15
N ILE A 54 -6.32 -5.12 13.41
CA ILE A 54 -5.48 -4.02 12.96
C ILE A 54 -5.81 -3.67 11.51
N THR A 55 -6.16 -2.41 11.29
CA THR A 55 -6.30 -1.79 9.97
C THR A 55 -5.16 -0.81 9.73
N ILE A 56 -4.96 -0.41 8.47
CA ILE A 56 -3.97 0.63 8.14
C ILE A 56 -4.30 1.96 8.81
N SER A 57 -5.58 2.32 8.87
CA SER A 57 -6.06 3.57 9.45
C SER A 57 -5.81 3.65 10.96
N ASP A 58 -5.58 2.53 11.65
CA ASP A 58 -5.17 2.53 13.05
C ASP A 58 -3.73 3.00 13.25
N VAL A 59 -2.88 2.72 12.28
CA VAL A 59 -1.42 2.83 12.39
C VAL A 59 -0.93 4.06 11.62
N PHE A 60 -1.58 4.37 10.51
CA PHE A 60 -1.15 5.39 9.56
C PHE A 60 -2.28 6.35 9.20
N THR A 61 -1.89 7.52 8.72
CA THR A 61 -2.76 8.48 8.03
C THR A 61 -2.25 8.65 6.60
N ILE A 62 -3.15 8.79 5.64
CA ILE A 62 -2.82 9.02 4.23
C ILE A 62 -3.31 10.42 3.89
N ASP A 63 -2.46 11.26 3.32
CA ASP A 63 -2.83 12.61 2.90
C ASP A 63 -3.30 12.65 1.43
N ASN A 64 -3.70 13.84 0.97
CA ASN A 64 -4.15 14.06 -0.41
C ASN A 64 -3.04 13.89 -1.47
N ASN A 65 -1.79 13.68 -1.07
CA ASN A 65 -0.68 13.32 -1.96
C ASN A 65 -0.35 11.82 -1.91
N TYR A 66 -1.22 11.01 -1.31
CA TYR A 66 -1.02 9.59 -1.02
C TYR A 66 0.15 9.30 -0.07
N VAL A 67 0.70 10.32 0.60
CA VAL A 67 1.82 10.16 1.52
C VAL A 67 1.33 9.58 2.84
N VAL A 68 2.03 8.54 3.28
CA VAL A 68 1.72 7.81 4.51
C VAL A 68 2.51 8.38 5.67
N ASN A 69 1.79 8.92 6.65
CA ASN A 69 2.33 9.42 7.90
C ASN A 69 2.01 8.46 9.04
N ARG A 70 2.99 8.23 9.92
CA ARG A 70 2.82 7.36 11.09
C ARG A 70 2.11 8.12 12.20
N LYS A 71 1.12 7.48 12.82
CA LYS A 71 0.52 8.02 14.05
C LYS A 71 1.52 7.96 15.21
N SER A 72 1.42 8.92 16.13
CA SER A 72 2.22 8.91 17.35
C SER A 72 1.85 7.70 18.21
N LYS A 73 2.80 7.22 19.03
CA LYS A 73 2.60 6.10 19.98
C LYS A 73 2.05 4.82 19.34
N ILE A 74 2.47 4.51 18.11
CA ILE A 74 2.06 3.31 17.36
C ILE A 74 2.17 2.03 18.18
N LEU A 75 3.29 1.82 18.90
CA LEU A 75 3.54 0.57 19.62
C LEU A 75 2.50 0.36 20.72
N SER A 76 2.22 1.41 21.51
CA SER A 76 1.17 1.37 22.54
C SER A 76 -0.22 1.13 21.95
N LEU A 77 -0.50 1.65 20.75
CA LEU A 77 -1.77 1.42 20.07
C LEU A 77 -1.89 -0.04 19.60
N LEU A 78 -0.81 -0.58 19.02
CA LEU A 78 -0.74 -1.97 18.59
C LEU A 78 -0.93 -2.90 19.77
N ASP A 79 -0.18 -2.69 20.87
CA ASP A 79 -0.28 -3.43 22.13
C ASP A 79 -1.70 -3.49 22.67
N ARG A 80 -2.39 -2.35 22.69
CA ARG A 80 -3.81 -2.28 23.10
C ARG A 80 -4.73 -3.11 22.20
N LYS A 81 -4.46 -3.15 20.90
CA LYS A 81 -5.30 -3.89 19.93
C LYS A 81 -5.01 -5.39 19.88
N THR A 82 -3.78 -5.79 20.19
CA THR A 82 -3.31 -7.17 20.14
C THR A 82 -3.32 -7.85 21.50
N GLY A 83 -3.44 -7.09 22.59
CA GLY A 83 -3.41 -7.60 23.96
C GLY A 83 -2.02 -8.03 24.43
N VAL A 84 -0.96 -7.57 23.77
CA VAL A 84 0.43 -7.87 24.16
C VAL A 84 1.19 -6.59 24.55
N SER A 85 2.38 -6.72 25.13
CA SER A 85 3.19 -5.59 25.59
C SER A 85 4.56 -5.54 24.90
N THR A 86 4.98 -4.33 24.53
CA THR A 86 6.30 -4.02 23.97
C THR A 86 7.14 -3.09 24.85
N SER A 87 6.84 -3.00 26.15
CA SER A 87 7.47 -2.06 27.10
C SER A 87 9.01 -2.03 27.03
N ASN A 88 9.66 -3.17 26.79
CA ASN A 88 11.12 -3.29 26.70
C ASN A 88 11.64 -3.64 25.29
N ALA A 89 10.80 -3.57 24.26
CA ALA A 89 11.10 -4.11 22.92
C ALA A 89 11.71 -3.09 21.94
N SER A 90 11.88 -1.83 22.35
CA SER A 90 12.20 -0.72 21.44
C SER A 90 13.53 -0.91 20.69
N LYS A 91 14.52 -1.56 21.33
CA LYS A 91 15.84 -1.80 20.73
C LYS A 91 15.75 -2.93 19.71
N GLU A 92 15.10 -4.03 20.08
CA GLU A 92 14.90 -5.23 19.27
C GLU A 92 14.08 -4.94 18.02
N ILE A 93 13.00 -4.17 18.17
CA ILE A 93 12.18 -3.70 17.05
C ILE A 93 13.01 -2.82 16.10
N ARG A 94 13.89 -1.95 16.62
CA ARG A 94 14.79 -1.14 15.77
C ARG A 94 15.80 -2.01 15.01
N VAL A 95 16.36 -3.04 15.64
CA VAL A 95 17.24 -4.00 14.96
C VAL A 95 16.48 -4.69 13.83
N LEU A 96 15.27 -5.19 14.08
CA LEU A 96 14.41 -5.80 13.07
C LEU A 96 14.08 -4.84 11.92
N ILE A 97 13.80 -3.56 12.20
CA ILE A 97 13.58 -2.55 11.16
C ILE A 97 14.82 -2.41 10.27
N ASN A 98 16.01 -2.34 10.87
CA ASN A 98 17.26 -2.22 10.11
C ASN A 98 17.54 -3.47 9.27
N ASP A 99 17.21 -4.66 9.77
CA ASP A 99 17.33 -5.89 8.99
C ASP A 99 16.33 -5.94 7.83
N LEU A 100 15.09 -5.50 8.06
CA LEU A 100 14.07 -5.42 7.00
C LEU A 100 14.46 -4.41 5.91
N LYS A 101 15.13 -3.31 6.26
CA LYS A 101 15.64 -2.32 5.28
C LYS A 101 16.68 -2.90 4.32
N LYS A 102 17.43 -3.93 4.73
CA LYS A 102 18.41 -4.62 3.86
C LYS A 102 17.73 -5.45 2.77
N ILE A 103 16.42 -5.71 2.88
CA ILE A 103 15.67 -6.46 1.88
C ILE A 103 15.29 -5.52 0.73
N ASN A 104 15.94 -5.69 -0.44
CA ASN A 104 15.72 -4.86 -1.62
C ASN A 104 14.28 -4.88 -2.18
N ASN A 105 13.44 -5.84 -1.79
CA ASN A 105 12.06 -5.95 -2.27
C ASN A 105 11.04 -5.78 -1.13
N PRO A 106 10.35 -4.63 -1.04
CA PRO A 106 9.32 -4.38 -0.03
C PRO A 106 8.16 -5.37 0.00
N LYS A 107 7.84 -6.00 -1.14
CA LYS A 107 6.77 -7.01 -1.22
C LYS A 107 7.09 -8.28 -0.45
N LYS A 108 8.37 -8.53 -0.10
CA LYS A 108 8.76 -9.71 0.70
C LYS A 108 8.40 -9.58 2.17
N TYR A 109 8.32 -8.36 2.69
CA TYR A 109 8.04 -8.11 4.12
C TYR A 109 6.71 -7.41 4.37
N THR A 110 6.11 -6.81 3.35
CA THR A 110 4.80 -6.17 3.45
C THR A 110 3.71 -7.22 3.31
N ARG A 111 2.72 -7.24 4.22
CA ARG A 111 1.57 -8.14 4.09
C ARG A 111 0.58 -7.60 3.05
N GLY A 112 0.08 -8.50 2.19
CA GLY A 112 -0.89 -8.18 1.14
C GLY A 112 -2.16 -7.49 1.66
N LYS A 113 -2.72 -7.93 2.80
CA LYS A 113 -3.89 -7.26 3.44
C LYS A 113 -3.67 -5.76 3.62
N PHE A 114 -2.49 -5.36 4.09
CA PHE A 114 -2.18 -3.96 4.30
C PHE A 114 -1.95 -3.26 2.95
N GLU A 115 -1.13 -3.82 2.06
CA GLU A 115 -0.91 -3.20 0.74
C GLU A 115 -2.23 -2.96 -0.02
N LEU A 116 -3.13 -3.93 -0.01
CA LEU A 116 -4.47 -3.82 -0.61
C LEU A 116 -5.30 -2.70 0.05
N SER A 117 -5.34 -2.66 1.38
CA SER A 117 -6.07 -1.60 2.10
C SER A 117 -5.51 -0.20 1.83
N TYR A 118 -4.20 -0.06 1.64
CA TYR A 118 -3.58 1.20 1.20
C TYR A 118 -4.05 1.56 -0.21
N MET A 119 -3.98 0.62 -1.16
CA MET A 119 -4.40 0.84 -2.55
C MET A 119 -5.85 1.28 -2.65
N ILE A 120 -6.76 0.62 -1.92
CA ILE A 120 -8.18 0.99 -1.87
C ILE A 120 -8.36 2.41 -1.34
N SER A 121 -7.61 2.77 -0.29
CA SER A 121 -7.67 4.12 0.29
C SER A 121 -7.27 5.16 -0.73
N CYS A 122 -6.16 4.94 -1.47
CA CYS A 122 -5.73 5.85 -2.52
C CYS A 122 -6.78 5.99 -3.64
N LEU A 123 -7.34 4.87 -4.12
CA LEU A 123 -8.36 4.89 -5.17
C LEU A 123 -9.62 5.66 -4.75
N ASN A 124 -10.04 5.52 -3.49
CA ASN A 124 -11.17 6.26 -2.96
C ASN A 124 -10.88 7.76 -2.79
N MET A 125 -9.62 8.16 -2.59
CA MET A 125 -9.20 9.56 -2.50
C MET A 125 -9.00 10.21 -3.88
N THR A 126 -8.74 9.43 -4.93
CA THR A 126 -8.43 9.96 -6.28
C THR A 126 -9.51 10.88 -6.85
N PRO A 127 -10.83 10.57 -6.78
CA PRO A 127 -11.87 11.47 -7.28
C PRO A 127 -11.84 12.83 -6.57
N ASP A 128 -11.64 12.83 -5.24
CA ASP A 128 -11.59 14.06 -4.47
C ASP A 128 -10.40 14.91 -4.89
N ILE A 129 -9.21 14.31 -5.01
CA ILE A 129 -7.98 14.98 -5.47
C ILE A 129 -8.16 15.59 -6.87
N LEU A 130 -8.76 14.83 -7.81
CA LEU A 130 -9.05 15.29 -9.17
C LEU A 130 -10.06 16.44 -9.22
N ASN A 131 -10.89 16.60 -8.18
CA ASN A 131 -11.93 17.61 -8.12
C ASN A 131 -11.52 18.88 -7.35
N ILE A 132 -10.37 18.91 -6.66
CA ILE A 132 -9.91 20.08 -5.85
C ILE A 132 -9.84 21.37 -6.69
N GLY A 133 -9.51 21.30 -7.97
CA GLY A 133 -9.38 22.46 -8.87
C GLY A 133 -10.61 22.76 -9.73
N LYS A 134 -11.71 22.00 -9.61
CA LYS A 134 -12.89 22.19 -10.47
C LYS A 134 -13.77 23.33 -9.99
N ILE A 135 -14.12 24.22 -10.93
CA ILE A 135 -14.97 25.38 -10.66
C ILE A 135 -16.43 24.91 -10.47
N LYS A 136 -17.20 25.66 -9.67
CA LYS A 136 -18.62 25.43 -9.44
C LYS A 136 -19.38 25.46 -10.78
N GLY A 137 -19.86 24.30 -11.23
CA GLY A 137 -20.54 24.13 -12.53
C GLY A 137 -19.87 23.12 -13.47
N GLU A 138 -18.61 22.76 -13.24
CA GLU A 138 -17.92 21.73 -14.03
C GLU A 138 -18.34 20.31 -13.62
N LYS A 139 -18.39 19.39 -14.60
CA LYS A 139 -18.65 17.97 -14.35
C LYS A 139 -17.56 17.40 -13.44
N LYS A 140 -17.92 16.98 -12.23
CA LYS A 140 -16.98 16.34 -11.29
C LYS A 140 -16.66 14.91 -11.71
N TYR A 141 -15.41 14.50 -11.48
CA TYR A 141 -15.07 13.09 -11.58
C TYR A 141 -15.72 12.34 -10.43
N LYS A 142 -16.38 11.23 -10.73
CA LYS A 142 -16.97 10.32 -9.75
C LYS A 142 -16.42 8.93 -10.02
N CYS A 143 -16.03 8.21 -8.97
CA CYS A 143 -15.76 6.79 -9.11
C CYS A 143 -17.09 6.05 -9.31
N CYS A 144 -17.28 5.41 -10.45
CA CYS A 144 -18.52 4.68 -10.75
C CYS A 144 -18.67 3.40 -9.94
N VAL A 145 -17.59 2.90 -9.34
CA VAL A 145 -17.59 1.68 -8.52
C VAL A 145 -17.10 2.02 -7.12
N SER A 146 -17.89 1.70 -6.10
CA SER A 146 -17.44 1.79 -4.71
C SER A 146 -16.43 0.67 -4.43
N ILE A 147 -15.14 1.00 -4.34
CA ILE A 147 -14.10 0.01 -4.03
C ILE A 147 -13.94 -0.08 -2.50
N SER A 148 -13.96 -1.30 -1.98
CA SER A 148 -13.90 -1.62 -0.56
C SER A 148 -13.05 -2.88 -0.32
N ASN A 149 -12.68 -3.15 0.93
CA ASN A 149 -11.98 -4.39 1.26
C ASN A 149 -12.82 -5.65 0.98
N GLY A 150 -14.15 -5.53 0.88
CA GLY A 150 -15.06 -6.66 0.64
C GLY A 150 -15.21 -7.04 -0.84
N ASN A 151 -14.85 -6.15 -1.77
CA ASN A 151 -14.98 -6.39 -3.21
C ASN A 151 -13.66 -6.22 -3.99
N ALA A 152 -12.55 -5.94 -3.31
CA ALA A 152 -11.24 -5.83 -3.91
C ALA A 152 -10.45 -7.14 -3.74
N ILE A 153 -9.86 -7.63 -4.82
CA ILE A 153 -9.02 -8.82 -4.84
C ILE A 153 -7.63 -8.44 -5.32
N GLN A 154 -6.60 -8.77 -4.53
CA GLN A 154 -5.20 -8.61 -4.93
C GLN A 154 -4.70 -9.93 -5.52
N ILE A 155 -4.51 -9.98 -6.84
CA ILE A 155 -3.92 -11.15 -7.50
C ILE A 155 -2.40 -11.04 -7.45
N LEU A 156 -1.78 -11.85 -6.60
CA LEU A 156 -0.33 -12.00 -6.46
C LEU A 156 0.17 -13.27 -7.16
N ALA A 157 -0.27 -13.49 -8.39
CA ALA A 157 0.23 -14.60 -9.19
C ALA A 157 1.64 -14.24 -9.72
N PRO A 158 2.63 -15.15 -9.68
CA PRO A 158 3.80 -15.01 -10.54
C PRO A 158 3.25 -14.95 -11.97
N ARG A 159 3.47 -13.82 -12.64
CA ARG A 159 3.31 -13.81 -14.09
C ARG A 159 4.28 -14.87 -14.60
N ILE A 160 3.77 -15.98 -15.13
CA ILE A 160 4.58 -16.93 -15.87
C ILE A 160 5.37 -16.07 -16.85
N LYS A 161 6.70 -16.19 -16.85
CA LYS A 161 7.51 -15.48 -17.84
C LYS A 161 6.91 -15.86 -19.19
N GLN A 162 6.42 -14.87 -19.92
CA GLN A 162 5.90 -15.11 -21.25
C GLN A 162 6.98 -15.87 -22.03
N PRO A 163 6.68 -17.09 -22.52
CA PRO A 163 7.62 -17.83 -23.33
C PRO A 163 8.09 -16.94 -24.48
N LYS A 164 9.38 -17.00 -24.81
CA LYS A 164 9.95 -16.13 -25.86
C LYS A 164 9.19 -16.30 -27.16
N GLU A 165 8.79 -17.54 -27.44
CA GLU A 165 8.01 -17.98 -28.59
C GLU A 165 6.66 -17.27 -28.66
N MET A 166 5.96 -17.15 -27.53
CA MET A 166 4.67 -16.47 -27.46
C MET A 166 4.82 -14.95 -27.62
N LYS A 167 5.91 -14.38 -27.11
CA LYS A 167 6.21 -12.95 -27.29
C LYS A 167 6.49 -12.65 -28.77
N GLU A 168 7.35 -13.44 -29.39
CA GLU A 168 7.68 -13.32 -30.81
C GLU A 168 6.45 -13.55 -31.71
N PHE A 169 5.58 -14.49 -31.35
CA PHE A 169 4.33 -14.72 -32.09
C PHE A 169 3.42 -13.49 -32.07
N LEU A 170 3.18 -12.88 -30.90
CA LEU A 170 2.33 -11.70 -30.80
C LEU A 170 2.95 -10.49 -31.51
N ASP A 171 4.27 -10.29 -31.38
CA ASP A 171 4.99 -9.20 -32.05
C ASP A 171 4.92 -9.31 -33.59
N ARG A 172 4.83 -10.53 -34.14
CA ARG A 172 4.70 -10.78 -35.58
C ARG A 172 3.27 -10.64 -36.11
N ASN A 173 2.25 -10.90 -35.29
CA ASN A 173 0.86 -11.03 -35.75
C ASN A 173 -0.10 -9.92 -35.28
N ILE A 174 0.32 -9.06 -34.34
CA ILE A 174 -0.49 -7.95 -33.80
C ILE A 174 0.08 -6.60 -34.28
N LYS A 175 0.60 -6.56 -35.51
CA LYS A 175 0.88 -5.30 -36.23
C LYS A 175 -0.07 -5.15 -37.41
#